data_AF-A0A9P9PCL0-F1
#
_entry.id   AF-A0A9P9PCL0-F1
#
_cell.length_a   1.000
_cell.length_b   1.000
_cell.length_c   1.000
_cell.angle_alpha   90.00
_cell.angle_beta   90.00
_cell.angle_gamma   90.00
#
_symmetry.space_group_name_H-M   'P 1'
#
loop_
_entity.id
_entity.type
_entity.pdbx_description
1 polymer ?
#
loop_
_entity_poly.entity_id
_entity_poly.type
_entity_poly.pdbx_seq_one_letter_code
_entity_poly.pdbx_strand_id
1 'polypeptide(L)'
;LKGYDRFDSPMVYFAAVLGIVEDENHLRRGDKYSYILARFMYCVRILFVEYILLAATRVEQTAEDINRFLELRKKYLVVGSYSLCSFLIKILGYGKIMSMQKIN
;
A
#
# COMPACT_ATOMS: atom_id res chain seq x y z
N LEU A 1 -16.59 -13.49 8.40
CA LEU A 1 -15.45 -13.04 7.57
C LEU A 1 -14.26 -13.92 7.88
N LYS A 2 -13.86 -14.78 6.94
CA LYS A 2 -12.59 -15.53 7.01
C LYS A 2 -11.49 -14.49 7.21
N GLY A 3 -10.68 -14.62 8.25
CA GLY A 3 -9.63 -13.66 8.56
C GLY A 3 -8.77 -13.47 7.33
N TYR A 4 -8.77 -12.26 6.77
CA TYR A 4 -7.84 -11.89 5.71
C TYR A 4 -6.46 -12.11 6.30
N ASP A 5 -5.73 -13.10 5.81
CA ASP A 5 -4.36 -13.28 6.29
C ASP A 5 -3.62 -11.99 5.93
N ARG A 6 -3.06 -11.32 6.92
CA ARG A 6 -2.38 -10.02 6.69
C ARG A 6 -1.20 -10.18 5.74
N PHE A 7 -0.74 -11.42 5.59
CA PHE A 7 0.30 -11.80 4.65
C PHE A 7 -0.21 -11.93 3.21
N ASP A 8 -1.50 -12.10 2.92
CA ASP A 8 -1.99 -12.16 1.52
C ASP A 8 -1.87 -10.82 0.76
N SER A 9 -1.47 -9.73 1.42
CA SER A 9 -1.26 -8.45 0.78
C SER A 9 0.16 -8.34 0.22
N PRO A 10 0.34 -8.26 -1.12
CA PRO A 10 1.66 -8.05 -1.72
C PRO A 10 2.35 -6.77 -1.23
N MET A 11 1.57 -5.76 -0.82
CA MET A 11 2.12 -4.53 -0.23
C MET A 11 2.72 -4.74 1.15
N VAL A 12 2.14 -5.62 1.97
CA VAL A 12 2.69 -5.95 3.29
C VAL A 12 4.01 -6.68 3.13
N TYR A 13 4.08 -7.64 2.19
CA TYR A 13 5.34 -8.30 1.83
C TYR A 13 6.37 -7.31 1.29
N PHE A 14 5.99 -6.46 0.34
CA PHE A 14 6.91 -5.48 -0.24
C PHE A 14 7.42 -4.48 0.81
N ALA A 15 6.56 -4.02 1.72
CA ALA A 15 6.96 -3.14 2.82
C ALA A 15 7.89 -3.85 3.82
N ALA A 16 7.70 -5.15 4.07
CA ALA A 16 8.58 -5.94 4.92
C ALA A 16 9.98 -6.09 4.28
N VAL A 17 10.03 -6.41 2.98
CA VAL A 17 11.30 -6.51 2.22
C VAL A 17 12.05 -5.18 2.22
N LEU A 18 11.36 -4.04 2.02
CA LEU A 18 11.98 -2.71 2.10
C LEU A 18 12.54 -2.36 3.49
N GLY A 19 12.05 -3.04 4.53
CA GLY A 19 12.57 -2.92 5.88
C GLY A 19 13.81 -3.76 6.14
N ILE A 20 14.17 -4.73 5.30
CA ILE A 20 15.35 -5.57 5.51
C ILE A 20 16.61 -4.76 5.19
N VAL A 21 17.58 -4.81 6.11
CA VAL A 21 18.93 -4.28 5.92
C VAL A 21 19.88 -5.48 5.88
N GLU A 22 20.71 -5.56 4.85
CA GLU A 22 21.52 -6.76 4.54
C GLU A 22 22.55 -7.08 5.64
N ASP A 23 23.16 -6.05 6.22
CA ASP A 23 24.26 -6.19 7.20
C ASP A 23 23.80 -6.05 8.66
N GLU A 24 22.50 -5.91 8.92
CA GLU A 24 21.98 -5.59 10.25
C GLU A 24 20.90 -6.59 10.69
N ASN A 25 21.00 -7.09 11.93
CA ASN A 25 19.99 -7.98 12.54
C ASN A 25 18.68 -7.26 12.91
N HIS A 26 18.40 -6.08 12.35
CA HIS A 26 17.20 -5.32 12.64
C HIS A 26 16.57 -4.72 11.39
N LEU A 27 15.25 -4.53 11.44
CA LEU A 27 14.53 -3.88 10.35
C LEU A 27 14.77 -2.37 10.39
N ARG A 28 14.89 -1.77 9.21
CA ARG A 28 14.91 -0.33 9.01
C ARG A 28 13.67 0.30 9.64
N ARG A 29 13.83 1.48 10.25
CA ARG A 29 12.68 2.23 10.76
C ARG A 29 11.74 2.63 9.62
N GLY A 30 10.44 2.60 9.88
CA GLY A 30 9.39 2.94 8.92
C GLY A 30 9.57 4.30 8.24
N ASP A 31 10.10 5.31 8.94
CA ASP A 31 10.36 6.63 8.37
C ASP A 31 11.42 6.61 7.25
N LYS A 32 12.29 5.60 7.22
CA LYS A 32 13.40 5.49 6.26
C LYS A 32 13.00 4.85 4.92
N TYR A 33 11.85 4.20 4.83
CA TYR A 33 11.40 3.55 3.59
C TYR A 33 9.93 3.81 3.24
N SER A 34 9.14 4.37 4.15
CA SER A 34 7.73 4.72 3.89
C SER A 34 7.55 5.68 2.72
N TYR A 35 8.46 6.62 2.50
CA TYR A 35 8.41 7.51 1.33
C TYR A 35 8.62 6.77 0.01
N ILE A 36 9.46 5.72 0.00
CA ILE A 36 9.70 4.86 -1.18
C ILE A 36 8.41 4.11 -1.50
N LEU A 37 7.80 3.51 -0.47
CA LEU A 37 6.53 2.80 -0.61
C LEU A 37 5.40 3.74 -1.06
N ALA A 38 5.33 4.96 -0.53
CA ALA A 38 4.36 5.97 -0.93
C ALA A 38 4.54 6.38 -2.40
N ARG A 39 5.79 6.56 -2.86
CA ARG A 39 6.09 6.88 -4.26
C ARG A 39 5.71 5.72 -5.18
N PHE A 40 6.08 4.49 -4.84
CA PHE A 40 5.68 3.30 -5.60
C PHE A 40 4.15 3.20 -5.72
N MET A 41 3.45 3.39 -4.61
CA MET A 41 1.99 3.40 -4.57
C MET A 41 1.36 4.51 -5.41
N TYR A 42 2.00 5.67 -5.49
CA TYR A 42 1.56 6.74 -6.37
C TYR A 42 1.74 6.34 -7.84
N CYS A 43 2.91 5.80 -8.21
CA CYS A 43 3.16 5.32 -9.57
C CYS A 43 2.17 4.23 -10.00
N VAL A 44 1.88 3.25 -9.15
CA VAL A 44 0.88 2.19 -9.43
C VAL A 44 -0.50 2.80 -9.70
N ARG A 45 -0.92 3.81 -8.93
CA ARG A 45 -2.21 4.49 -9.14
C ARG A 45 -2.24 5.26 -10.47
N ILE A 46 -1.16 5.94 -10.83
CA ILE A 46 -1.07 6.65 -12.11
C ILE A 46 -1.12 5.66 -13.28
N LEU A 47 -0.32 4.59 -13.23
CA LEU A 47 -0.33 3.54 -14.25
C LEU A 47 -1.70 2.87 -14.37
N PHE A 48 -2.37 2.63 -13.24
CA PHE A 48 -3.72 2.06 -13.22
C PHE A 48 -4.75 3.00 -13.86
N VAL A 49 -4.70 4.30 -13.56
CA VAL A 49 -5.56 5.30 -14.20
C VAL A 49 -5.29 5.35 -15.69
N GLU A 50 -4.03 5.41 -16.11
CA GLU A 50 -3.68 5.46 -17.53
C GLU A 50 -4.11 4.19 -18.27
N TYR A 51 -3.93 3.01 -17.66
CA TYR A 51 -4.35 1.74 -18.27
C TYR A 51 -5.86 1.66 -18.54
N ILE A 52 -6.69 2.27 -17.68
CA ILE A 52 -8.14 2.17 -17.76
C ILE A 52 -8.75 3.36 -18.50
N LEU A 53 -8.23 4.56 -18.23
CA LEU A 53 -8.65 5.86 -18.73
C LEU A 53 -7.48 6.50 -19.47
N LEU A 54 -7.13 5.90 -20.61
CA LEU A 54 -6.02 6.34 -21.44
C LEU A 54 -6.13 7.84 -21.74
N ALA A 55 -5.09 8.60 -21.46
CA ALA A 55 -5.13 10.06 -21.64
C ALA A 55 -5.39 10.44 -23.11
N ALA A 56 -4.87 9.63 -24.04
CA ALA A 56 -5.01 9.86 -25.49
C ALA A 56 -6.45 9.74 -26.00
N THR A 57 -7.33 8.99 -25.32
CA THR A 57 -8.73 8.78 -25.73
C THR A 57 -9.72 9.55 -24.85
N ARG A 58 -9.28 10.53 -24.06
CA ARG A 58 -10.14 11.27 -23.11
C ARG A 58 -11.40 11.89 -23.72
N VAL A 59 -11.33 12.33 -24.97
CA VAL A 59 -12.47 12.95 -25.67
C VAL A 59 -13.54 11.91 -26.03
N GLU A 60 -13.15 10.65 -26.16
CA GLU A 60 -14.00 9.51 -26.53
C GLU A 60 -14.51 8.76 -25.30
N GLN A 61 -13.97 9.05 -24.11
CA GLN A 61 -14.37 8.41 -22.86
C GLN A 61 -15.81 8.73 -22.51
N THR A 62 -16.54 7.69 -22.14
CA THR A 62 -17.96 7.75 -21.80
C THR A 62 -18.19 7.55 -20.31
N ALA A 63 -19.44 7.73 -19.88
CA ALA A 63 -19.86 7.36 -18.52
C ALA A 63 -19.62 5.86 -18.22
N GLU A 64 -19.65 5.00 -19.23
CA GLU A 64 -19.38 3.57 -19.07
C GLU A 64 -17.91 3.29 -18.72
N ASP A 65 -16.97 4.02 -19.33
CA ASP A 65 -15.54 3.92 -19.01
C ASP A 65 -15.25 4.37 -17.58
N ILE A 66 -15.95 5.41 -17.11
CA ILE A 66 -15.86 5.90 -15.74
C ILE A 66 -16.41 4.84 -14.76
N ASN A 67 -17.55 4.22 -15.07
CA ASN A 67 -18.11 3.14 -14.25
C ASN A 67 -17.17 1.93 -14.20
N ARG A 68 -16.58 1.55 -15.35
CA ARG A 68 -15.56 0.50 -15.43
C ARG A 68 -14.35 0.84 -14.55
N PHE A 69 -13.89 2.09 -14.59
CA PHE A 69 -12.83 2.56 -13.71
C PHE A 69 -13.19 2.43 -12.23
N LEU A 70 -14.39 2.81 -11.81
CA LEU A 70 -14.81 2.69 -10.41
C LEU A 70 -14.87 1.24 -9.93
N GLU A 71 -15.38 0.33 -10.76
CA GLU A 71 -15.43 -1.10 -10.44
C GLU A 71 -14.04 -1.72 -10.37
N LEU A 72 -13.17 -1.44 -11.35
CA LEU A 72 -11.79 -1.91 -11.33
C LEU A 72 -11.03 -1.31 -10.15
N ARG A 73 -11.24 -0.02 -9.86
CA ARG A 73 -10.64 0.66 -8.71
C ARG A 73 -11.07 -0.03 -7.42
N LYS A 74 -12.35 -0.38 -7.26
CA LYS A 74 -12.85 -1.11 -6.08
C LYS A 74 -12.27 -2.51 -5.96
N LYS A 75 -12.03 -3.18 -7.09
CA LYS A 75 -11.50 -4.55 -7.15
C LYS A 75 -9.99 -4.61 -6.87
N TYR A 76 -9.21 -3.69 -7.42
CA TYR A 76 -7.75 -3.77 -7.44
C TYR A 76 -7.04 -2.70 -6.60
N LEU A 77 -7.68 -1.56 -6.37
CA LEU A 77 -7.14 -0.51 -5.50
C LEU A 77 -7.94 -0.47 -4.20
N VAL A 78 -7.24 -0.16 -3.10
CA VAL A 78 -7.90 0.04 -1.82
C VAL A 78 -8.79 1.28 -1.91
N VAL A 79 -10.10 1.07 -1.98
CA VAL A 79 -11.12 2.13 -1.88
C VAL A 79 -11.42 2.34 -0.39
N GLY A 80 -10.71 3.29 0.21
CA GLY A 80 -11.09 3.88 1.49
C GLY A 80 -10.93 3.03 2.77
N SER A 81 -10.51 1.76 2.72
CA SER A 81 -10.20 1.03 3.96
C SER A 81 -8.78 1.35 4.43
N TYR A 82 -8.60 1.47 5.77
CA TYR A 82 -7.35 1.76 6.50
C TYR A 82 -6.21 2.14 5.57
N SER A 83 -5.97 3.45 5.39
CA SER A 83 -4.88 3.91 4.53
C SER A 83 -3.64 3.07 4.85
N LEU A 84 -2.89 2.65 3.83
CA LEU A 84 -1.62 1.96 4.04
C LEU A 84 -0.82 2.62 5.18
N CYS A 85 -0.88 3.96 5.28
CA CYS A 85 -0.37 4.75 6.39
C CYS A 85 -0.98 4.37 7.75
N SER A 86 -2.30 4.22 7.89
CA SER A 86 -2.98 3.75 9.11
C SER A 86 -2.54 2.33 9.51
N PHE A 87 -2.34 1.43 8.55
CA PHE A 87 -1.81 0.08 8.83
C PHE A 87 -0.33 0.14 9.26
N LEU A 88 0.49 0.93 8.56
CA LEU A 88 1.89 1.18 8.93
C LEU A 88 2.02 1.84 10.30
N ILE A 89 1.13 2.79 10.65
CA ILE A 89 1.05 3.41 11.99
C ILE A 89 0.70 2.37 13.05
N LYS A 90 -0.24 1.46 12.76
CA LYS A 90 -0.56 0.34 13.66
C LYS A 90 0.65 -0.57 13.88
N ILE A 91 1.41 -0.90 12.83
CA ILE A 91 2.64 -1.70 12.94
C ILE A 91 3.71 -0.94 13.74
N LEU A 92 3.87 0.37 13.51
CA LEU A 92 4.79 1.21 14.27
C LEU A 92 4.43 1.22 15.77
N GLY A 93 3.14 1.39 16.09
CA GLY A 93 2.63 1.33 17.46
C GLY A 93 2.88 -0.03 18.12
N TYR A 94 2.67 -1.13 17.39
CA TYR A 94 2.96 -2.48 17.86
C TYR A 94 4.45 -2.68 18.17
N GLY A 95 5.35 -2.25 17.28
CA GLY A 95 6.79 -2.31 17.51
C GLY A 95 7.23 -1.53 18.75
N LYS A 96 6.63 -0.36 19.00
CA LYS A 96 6.88 0.43 20.21
C LYS A 96 6.48 -0.32 21.48
N ILE A 97 5.30 -0.94 21.50
CA ILE A 97 4.80 -1.70 22.66
C ILE A 97 5.74 -2.89 22.96
N MET A 98 6.12 -3.65 21.93
CA MET A 98 7.03 -4.80 22.10
C MET A 98 8.43 -4.38 22.58
N SER A 99 8.94 -3.25 22.09
CA SER A 99 10.21 -2.70 22.58
C SER A 99 10.14 -2.25 24.04
N MET A 100 9.02 -1.68 24.48
CA MET A 100 8.83 -1.27 25.88
C MET A 100 8.63 -2.47 26.80
N GLN A 101 8.00 -3.55 26.33
CA GLN A 101 7.83 -4.78 27.09
C GLN A 101 9.13 -5.55 27.32
N LYS A 102 10.15 -5.42 26.44
CA LYS A 102 11.48 -6.01 26.62
C LYS A 102 12.39 -5.28 27.63
N ILE A 103 11.96 -4.12 28.14
CA ILE A 103 12.72 -3.29 29.08
C ILE A 103 12.27 -3.50 30.55
N ASN A 104 11.31 -4.40 30.78
CA ASN A 104 11.00 -4.96 32.10
C ASN A 104 11.49 -6.42 32.18
#